data_AF-A0A3M1FK29-F1
#
_entry.id   AF-A0A3M1FK29-F1
#
_cell.length_a   1.000
_cell.length_b   1.000
_cell.length_c   1.000
_cell.angle_alpha   90.00
_cell.angle_beta   90.00
_cell.angle_gamma   90.00
#
_symmetry.space_group_name_H-M   'P 1'
#
loop_
_entity.id
_entity.type
_entity.pdbx_description
1 polymer ?
#
loop_
_entity_poly.entity_id
_entity_poly.type
_entity_poly.pdbx_seq_one_letter_code
_entity_poly.pdbx_strand_id
1 'polypeptide(L)'
;HQTRQHARVTVGASPRGSLALLKLARAQAALDGRDYVLPDDIKAYAEPVLVHRLILNPELWLRAGSAQEVVRNIVNYVPVPVVERR
;
A
#
# COMPACT_ATOMS: atom_id res chain seq x y z
N HIS A 1 5.04 -7.22 0.47
CA HIS A 1 5.60 -8.11 -0.57
C HIS A 1 4.65 -8.26 -1.76
N GLN A 2 3.33 -8.26 -1.55
CA GLN A 2 2.33 -8.47 -2.62
C GLN A 2 2.52 -7.64 -3.89
N THR A 3 2.95 -6.39 -3.80
CA THR A 3 3.24 -5.56 -4.98
C THR A 3 4.28 -6.16 -5.92
N ARG A 4 5.21 -7.00 -5.42
CA ARG A 4 6.23 -7.69 -6.21
C ARG A 4 5.80 -9.08 -6.69
N GLN A 5 4.70 -9.61 -6.16
CA GLN A 5 4.18 -10.94 -6.51
C GLN A 5 2.90 -10.86 -7.36
N HIS A 6 2.36 -9.66 -7.54
CA HIS A 6 1.11 -9.45 -8.26
C HIS A 6 1.33 -9.61 -9.77
N ALA A 7 0.56 -10.49 -10.43
CA ALA A 7 0.76 -10.89 -11.83
C ALA A 7 0.72 -9.73 -12.85
N ARG A 8 0.04 -8.62 -12.50
CA ARG A 8 -0.06 -7.41 -13.33
C ARG A 8 1.09 -6.40 -13.12
N VAL A 9 2.09 -6.73 -12.31
CA VAL A 9 3.18 -5.82 -11.92
C VAL A 9 4.53 -6.37 -12.37
N THR A 10 5.19 -5.64 -13.27
CA THR A 10 6.57 -5.90 -13.72
C THR A 10 7.59 -5.52 -12.65
N VAL A 11 7.41 -4.37 -12.00
CA VAL A 11 8.27 -3.90 -10.91
C VAL A 11 7.43 -3.41 -9.76
N GLY A 12 7.49 -4.13 -8.64
CA GLY A 12 6.77 -3.77 -7.43
C GLY A 12 7.48 -2.72 -6.59
N ALA A 13 6.79 -2.24 -5.55
CA ALA A 13 7.32 -1.22 -4.67
C ALA A 13 8.66 -1.63 -4.02
N SER A 14 9.61 -0.70 -3.99
CA SER A 14 10.90 -0.85 -3.32
C SER A 14 10.80 -0.60 -1.81
N PRO A 15 11.87 -0.84 -1.02
CA PRO A 15 11.90 -0.50 0.42
C PRO A 15 11.52 0.96 0.71
N ARG A 16 11.77 1.89 -0.22
CA ARG A 16 11.36 3.30 -0.09
C ARG A 16 9.85 3.49 -0.04
N GLY A 17 9.07 2.58 -0.64
CA GLY A 17 7.61 2.58 -0.56
C GLY A 17 7.12 2.23 0.85
N SER A 18 7.68 1.17 1.45
CA SER A 18 7.37 0.78 2.83
C SER A 18 7.73 1.86 3.84
N LEU A 19 8.88 2.51 3.67
CA LEU A 19 9.28 3.63 4.55
C LEU A 19 8.33 4.83 4.43
N ALA A 20 7.85 5.13 3.22
CA ALA A 20 6.89 6.22 3.02
C ALA A 20 5.54 5.92 3.70
N LEU A 21 5.02 4.69 3.59
CA LEU A 21 3.80 4.27 4.29
C LEU A 21 3.95 4.42 5.80
N LEU A 22 5.07 3.94 6.37
CA LEU A 22 5.31 4.04 7.82
C LEU A 22 5.36 5.50 8.29
N LYS A 23 6.02 6.38 7.53
CA LYS A 23 6.11 7.80 7.88
C LYS A 23 4.75 8.48 7.87
N LEU A 24 3.95 8.25 6.83
CA LEU A 24 2.61 8.82 6.73
C LEU A 24 1.65 8.27 7.78
N ALA A 25 1.70 6.97 8.05
CA ALA A 25 0.88 6.36 9.09
C ALA A 25 1.22 6.90 10.48
N ARG A 26 2.51 7.12 10.80
CA ARG A 26 2.92 7.78 12.04
C ARG A 26 2.46 9.23 12.11
N ALA A 27 2.55 9.96 11.00
CA ALA A 27 2.07 11.33 10.93
C ALA A 27 0.55 11.39 11.18
N GLN A 28 -0.22 10.49 10.57
CA GLN A 28 -1.67 10.39 10.77
C GLN A 28 -2.02 10.03 12.22
N ALA A 29 -1.37 9.03 12.80
CA ALA A 29 -1.55 8.69 14.21
C ALA A 29 -1.29 9.89 15.13
N ALA A 30 -0.19 10.63 14.89
CA ALA A 30 0.14 11.82 15.66
C ALA A 30 -0.88 12.96 15.48
N LEU A 31 -1.39 13.18 14.26
CA LEU A 31 -2.46 14.15 13.99
C LEU A 31 -3.77 13.79 14.71
N ASP A 32 -4.04 12.49 14.87
CA ASP A 32 -5.20 11.97 15.61
C ASP A 32 -4.94 11.85 17.12
N GLY A 33 -3.81 12.34 17.63
CA GLY A 33 -3.47 12.31 19.06
C GLY A 33 -3.11 10.91 19.60
N ARG A 34 -2.81 9.95 18.72
CA ARG A 34 -2.40 8.58 19.06
C ARG A 34 -0.89 8.42 19.04
N ASP A 35 -0.37 7.63 19.96
CA ASP A 35 1.05 7.26 20.08
C ASP A 35 1.41 5.97 19.31
N TYR A 36 0.40 5.28 18.77
CA TYR A 36 0.57 4.07 17.96
C TYR A 36 -0.17 4.15 16.62
N VAL A 37 0.37 3.42 15.65
CA VAL A 37 -0.19 3.27 14.30
C VAL A 37 -1.27 2.18 14.30
N LEU A 38 -2.40 2.47 13.69
CA LEU A 38 -3.45 1.51 13.36
C LEU A 38 -3.27 0.97 11.93
N PRO A 39 -3.79 -0.23 11.62
CA PRO A 39 -3.82 -0.75 10.25
C PRO A 39 -4.49 0.20 9.26
N ASP A 40 -5.52 0.93 9.70
CA ASP A 40 -6.25 1.86 8.85
C ASP A 40 -5.41 3.09 8.45
N ASP A 41 -4.47 3.52 9.30
CA ASP A 41 -3.49 4.56 8.96
C ASP A 41 -2.62 4.12 7.78
N ILE A 42 -2.25 2.84 7.71
CA ILE A 42 -1.47 2.31 6.59
C ILE A 42 -2.34 2.24 5.33
N LYS A 43 -3.58 1.75 5.47
CA LYS A 43 -4.51 1.59 4.33
C LYS A 43 -4.90 2.93 3.70
N ALA A 44 -5.13 3.96 4.51
CA ALA A 44 -5.50 5.30 4.04
C ALA A 44 -4.48 5.89 3.06
N TYR A 45 -3.19 5.59 3.23
CA TYR A 45 -2.12 6.10 2.37
C TYR A 45 -1.59 5.09 1.34
N ALA A 46 -2.13 3.86 1.30
CA ALA A 46 -1.63 2.83 0.41
C ALA A 46 -1.69 3.25 -1.07
N GLU A 47 -2.84 3.78 -1.51
CA GLU A 47 -3.02 4.26 -2.89
C GLU A 47 -2.09 5.45 -3.25
N PRO A 48 -2.14 6.60 -2.54
CA PRO A 48 -1.32 7.75 -2.89
C PRO A 48 0.19 7.47 -2.81
N VAL A 49 0.63 6.54 -1.96
CA VAL A 49 2.05 6.16 -1.86
C VAL A 49 2.47 5.18 -2.95
N LEU A 50 1.66 4.18 -3.28
CA LEU A 50 2.11 3.05 -4.09
C LEU A 50 1.84 3.20 -5.58
N VAL A 51 0.79 3.93 -5.99
CA VAL A 51 0.35 3.99 -7.40
C VAL A 51 1.47 4.43 -8.35
N HIS A 52 2.23 5.46 -7.97
CA HIS A 52 3.34 6.00 -8.77
C HIS A 52 4.67 5.23 -8.58
N ARG A 53 4.64 4.11 -7.87
CA ARG A 53 5.82 3.30 -7.50
C ARG A 53 5.76 1.87 -8.02
N LEU A 54 4.79 1.58 -8.88
CA LEU A 54 4.64 0.31 -9.57
C LEU A 54 4.88 0.52 -11.06
N ILE A 55 5.61 -0.40 -11.68
CA ILE A 55 5.61 -0.55 -13.14
C ILE A 55 4.71 -1.72 -13.45
N LEU A 56 3.62 -1.44 -14.17
CA LEU A 56 2.68 -2.48 -14.61
C LEU A 56 3.17 -3.14 -15.89
N ASN A 57 2.57 -4.27 -16.22
CA ASN A 57 2.78 -4.91 -17.51
C ASN A 57 2.38 -3.96 -18.67
N PRO A 58 3.07 -4.02 -19.83
CA PRO A 58 2.84 -3.10 -20.95
C PRO A 58 1.38 -2.98 -21.41
N GLU A 59 0.64 -4.08 -21.40
CA GLU A 59 -0.77 -4.13 -21.81
C GLU A 59 -1.71 -3.26 -20.94
N LEU A 60 -1.26 -2.84 -19.75
CA LEU A 60 -2.05 -2.02 -18.83
C LEU A 60 -1.73 -0.51 -18.89
N TRP A 61 -0.70 -0.09 -19.63
CA TRP A 61 -0.25 1.30 -19.63
C TRP A 61 -1.29 2.27 -20.20
N LEU A 62 -2.03 1.84 -21.23
CA LEU A 62 -3.06 2.66 -21.89
C LEU A 62 -4.37 2.71 -21.10
N ARG A 63 -4.58 1.77 -20.16
CA ARG A 63 -5.79 1.70 -19.36
C ARG A 63 -5.66 2.58 -18.12
N ALA A 64 -6.29 3.74 -18.17
CA ALA A 64 -6.37 4.66 -17.04
C ALA A 64 -6.89 3.96 -15.78
N GLY A 65 -6.29 4.27 -14.64
CA GLY A 65 -6.69 3.70 -13.35
C GLY A 65 -6.13 2.30 -13.04
N SER A 66 -5.37 1.67 -13.94
CA SER A 66 -4.86 0.31 -13.73
C SER A 66 -3.99 0.17 -12.47
N ALA A 67 -3.16 1.18 -12.18
CA ALA A 67 -2.28 1.14 -11.01
C ALA A 67 -3.09 1.28 -9.70
N GLN A 68 -4.10 2.15 -9.69
CA GLN A 68 -5.05 2.31 -8.59
C GLN A 68 -5.84 1.02 -8.35
N GLU A 69 -6.31 0.37 -9.42
CA GLU A 69 -7.00 -0.92 -9.34
C GLU A 69 -6.09 -2.00 -8.74
N VAL A 70 -4.84 -2.11 -9.20
CA VAL A 70 -3.86 -3.07 -8.65
C VAL A 70 -3.59 -2.80 -7.17
N VAL A 71 -3.36 -1.55 -6.77
CA VAL A 71 -3.10 -1.21 -5.37
C VAL A 71 -4.31 -1.53 -4.49
N ARG A 72 -5.52 -1.14 -4.90
CA ARG A 72 -6.76 -1.45 -4.16
C ARG A 72 -6.96 -2.96 -4.00
N ASN A 73 -6.76 -3.73 -5.06
CA ASN A 73 -6.85 -5.19 -4.99
C ASN A 73 -5.84 -5.78 -4.00
N ILE A 74 -4.59 -5.30 -4.03
CA ILE A 74 -3.57 -5.75 -3.08
C ILE A 74 -3.96 -5.41 -1.64
N VAL A 75 -4.40 -4.17 -1.38
CA VAL A 75 -4.77 -3.72 -0.03
C VAL A 75 -5.95 -4.51 0.52
N ASN A 76 -6.94 -4.84 -0.32
CA ASN A 76 -8.09 -5.64 0.06
C ASN A 76 -7.76 -7.13 0.26
N TYR A 77 -6.71 -7.62 -0.41
CA TYR A 77 -6.27 -9.01 -0.31
C TYR A 77 -5.39 -9.28 0.93
N VAL A 78 -4.58 -8.31 1.36
CA VAL A 78 -3.67 -8.49 2.50
C VAL A 78 -4.45 -8.47 3.81
N PRO A 79 -4.41 -9.55 4.62
CA PRO A 79 -5.10 -9.56 5.90
C PRO A 79 -4.46 -8.58 6.88
N VAL A 80 -5.30 -7.98 7.72
CA VAL A 80 -4.83 -7.19 8.87
C VAL A 80 -4.33 -8.16 9.93
N PRO A 81 -3.13 -7.93 10.52
CA PRO A 81 -2.65 -8.73 11.63
C PRO A 81 -3.62 -8.65 12.81
N VAL A 82 -4.12 -9.80 13.26
CA VAL A 82 -4.87 -9.91 14.51
C VAL A 82 -3.90 -10.31 15.62
N VAL A 83 -3.92 -9.57 16.73
CA VAL A 83 -3.20 -9.98 17.93
C VAL A 83 -4.12 -10.92 18.69
N GLU A 84 -3.76 -12.21 18.78
CA GLU A 84 -4.45 -13.13 19.68
C GLU A 84 -4.28 -12.62 21.12
N ARG A 85 -5.40 -12.38 21.81
CA ARG A 85 -5.34 -12.16 23.26
C ARG A 85 -4.97 -13.48 23.89
N ARG A 86 -3.81 -13.51 24.56
CA ARG A 86 -3.45 -14.59 25.48
C ARG A 86 -4.37 -14.58 26.70
#